data_AF-A0A7I8DUP5-F1
#
_entry.id   AF-A0A7I8DUP5-F1
#
_cell.length_a   1.000
_cell.length_b   1.000
_cell.length_c   1.000
_cell.angle_alpha   90.00
_cell.angle_beta   90.00
_cell.angle_gamma   90.00
#
_symmetry.space_group_name_H-M   'P 1'
#
loop_
_entity.id
_entity.type
_entity.pdbx_description
1 polymer ?
#
loop_
_entity_poly.entity_id
_entity_poly.type
_entity_poly.pdbx_seq_one_letter_code
_entity_poly.pdbx_strand_id
1 'polypeptide(L)'
;MNPGELKEKISILSLNQTATAYSWELTSDSWGKVEQLRSCNRFKKSGSDVKLLRFTLRKRDDLTLHKAFLWRGMHCHLLDIQEEGWSYYKVYAALREPLSCSVEQRGEPKLNMLNRPVYDNGTKITFPGYLMEESLEITQAIPMSYRESKYRLITPKSIILQPGDLVTVNDITYRMILPHTLHEYKNEYEIMVKEEL
;
A
#
# COMPACT_ATOMS: atom_id res chain seq x y z
N MET A 1 -13.97 -21.22 -19.01
CA MET A 1 -14.69 -20.63 -17.87
C MET A 1 -16.19 -20.70 -18.15
N ASN A 2 -17.01 -21.22 -17.23
CA ASN A 2 -18.46 -21.19 -17.35
C ASN A 2 -19.00 -19.84 -16.83
N PRO A 3 -19.70 -19.02 -17.64
CA PRO A 3 -20.21 -17.71 -17.19
C PRO A 3 -21.11 -17.78 -15.96
N GLY A 4 -21.80 -18.90 -15.74
CA GLY A 4 -22.68 -19.11 -14.59
C GLY A 4 -21.97 -19.21 -13.23
N GLU A 5 -20.63 -19.26 -13.21
CA GLU A 5 -19.84 -19.29 -11.99
C GLU A 5 -19.53 -17.90 -11.41
N LEU A 6 -19.82 -16.82 -12.16
CA LEU A 6 -19.57 -15.44 -11.73
C LEU A 6 -20.70 -14.95 -10.82
N LYS A 7 -20.75 -15.47 -9.58
CA LYS A 7 -21.85 -15.25 -8.64
C LYS A 7 -21.51 -14.30 -7.49
N GLU A 8 -20.25 -13.93 -7.32
CA GLU A 8 -19.83 -13.05 -6.25
C GLU A 8 -19.80 -11.61 -6.73
N LYS A 9 -20.42 -10.70 -5.97
CA LYS A 9 -20.34 -9.26 -6.20
C LYS A 9 -18.98 -8.76 -5.76
N ILE A 10 -18.29 -8.04 -6.63
CA ILE A 10 -16.97 -7.45 -6.40
C ILE A 10 -17.08 -5.97 -6.71
N SER A 11 -16.79 -5.13 -5.74
CA SER A 11 -16.78 -3.68 -5.91
C SER A 11 -15.35 -3.23 -6.22
N ILE A 12 -15.18 -2.35 -7.20
CA ILE A 12 -13.88 -1.84 -7.62
C ILE A 12 -13.68 -0.45 -7.04
N LEU A 13 -12.57 -0.28 -6.35
CA LEU A 13 -12.16 0.96 -5.71
C LEU A 13 -11.06 1.64 -6.53
N SER A 14 -11.15 2.96 -6.67
CA SER A 14 -10.08 3.80 -7.20
C SER A 14 -9.61 4.75 -6.12
N LEU A 15 -8.35 5.17 -6.19
CA LEU A 15 -7.81 6.15 -5.27
C LEU A 15 -8.29 7.55 -5.69
N ASN A 16 -9.01 8.22 -4.79
CA ASN A 16 -9.33 9.63 -4.89
C ASN A 16 -8.27 10.46 -4.17
N GLN A 17 -7.99 11.65 -4.69
CA GLN A 17 -7.09 12.62 -4.09
C GLN A 17 -7.81 13.95 -3.90
N THR A 18 -7.80 14.44 -2.65
CA THR A 18 -8.13 15.81 -2.28
C THR A 18 -6.83 16.62 -2.08
N ALA A 19 -6.92 17.87 -1.63
CA ALA A 19 -5.74 18.72 -1.43
C ALA A 19 -4.71 18.11 -0.44
N THR A 20 -5.18 17.42 0.61
CA THR A 20 -4.30 16.91 1.69
C THR A 20 -4.56 15.45 2.07
N ALA A 21 -5.50 14.79 1.42
CA ALA A 21 -5.87 13.42 1.76
C ALA A 21 -6.14 12.56 0.53
N TYR A 22 -5.75 11.29 0.63
CA TYR A 22 -6.06 10.25 -0.33
C TYR A 22 -7.00 9.23 0.33
N SER A 23 -7.99 8.74 -0.41
CA SER A 23 -8.95 7.75 0.07
C SER A 23 -9.38 6.81 -1.04
N TRP A 24 -9.73 5.58 -0.68
CA TRP A 24 -10.34 4.64 -1.62
C TRP A 24 -11.82 4.96 -1.79
N GLU A 25 -12.26 5.11 -3.04
CA GLU A 25 -13.65 5.38 -3.39
C GLU A 25 -14.21 4.33 -4.33
N LEU A 26 -15.46 3.93 -4.09
CA LEU A 26 -16.17 3.00 -4.95
C LEU A 26 -16.37 3.63 -6.34
N THR A 27 -15.86 2.96 -7.37
CA THR A 27 -15.95 3.44 -8.76
C THR A 27 -16.94 2.64 -9.58
N SER A 28 -16.96 1.32 -9.44
CA SER A 28 -17.88 0.46 -10.19
C SER A 28 -18.05 -0.89 -9.53
N ASP A 29 -19.08 -1.63 -9.94
CA ASP A 29 -19.29 -3.01 -9.53
C ASP A 29 -18.92 -3.99 -10.66
N SER A 30 -18.64 -5.22 -10.28
CA SER A 30 -18.44 -6.35 -11.18
C SER A 30 -18.93 -7.65 -10.53
N TRP A 31 -19.07 -8.68 -11.35
CA TRP A 31 -19.41 -10.02 -10.91
C TRP A 31 -18.29 -10.97 -11.28
N GLY A 32 -17.92 -11.82 -10.34
CA GLY A 32 -16.80 -12.73 -10.51
C GLY A 32 -16.94 -14.03 -9.73
N LYS A 33 -15.99 -14.91 -9.96
CA LYS A 33 -15.73 -16.08 -9.13
C LYS A 33 -14.60 -15.73 -8.17
N VAL A 34 -14.72 -16.09 -6.90
CA VAL A 34 -13.68 -15.84 -5.89
C VAL A 34 -13.23 -17.16 -5.29
N GLU A 35 -11.93 -17.39 -5.27
CA GLU A 35 -11.32 -18.61 -4.75
C GLU A 35 -10.22 -18.24 -3.76
N GLN A 36 -10.26 -18.80 -2.56
CA GLN A 36 -9.19 -18.65 -1.59
C GLN A 36 -8.04 -19.60 -1.92
N LEU A 37 -6.83 -19.05 -2.00
CA LEU A 37 -5.62 -19.82 -2.26
C LEU A 37 -5.03 -20.31 -0.93
N ARG A 38 -4.71 -21.60 -0.85
CA ARG A 38 -4.18 -22.23 0.38
C ARG A 38 -2.72 -21.86 0.68
N SER A 39 -1.94 -21.60 -0.37
CA SER A 39 -0.65 -20.91 -0.32
C SER A 39 -0.24 -20.66 -1.77
N CYS A 40 0.36 -19.50 -2.06
CA CYS A 40 0.92 -19.24 -3.38
C CYS A 40 2.39 -18.87 -3.20
N ASN A 41 3.28 -19.77 -3.62
CA ASN A 41 4.73 -19.52 -3.57
C ASN A 41 5.13 -18.23 -4.30
N ARG A 42 4.36 -17.82 -5.33
CA ARG A 42 4.57 -16.59 -6.10
C ARG A 42 4.39 -15.30 -5.28
N PHE A 43 3.58 -15.33 -4.23
CA PHE A 43 3.23 -14.14 -3.43
C PHE A 43 3.74 -14.18 -1.99
N LYS A 44 4.77 -15.00 -1.71
CA LYS A 44 5.42 -15.10 -0.39
C LYS A 44 5.92 -13.75 0.15
N LYS A 45 6.21 -12.77 -0.73
CA LYS A 45 6.60 -11.40 -0.35
C LYS A 45 5.46 -10.54 0.26
N SER A 46 4.21 -10.98 0.21
CA SER A 46 3.06 -10.22 0.74
C SER A 46 2.86 -10.30 2.27
N GLY A 47 3.75 -11.01 2.97
CA GLY A 47 3.68 -11.26 4.42
C GLY A 47 3.12 -12.64 4.75
N SER A 48 3.63 -13.25 5.83
CA SER A 48 3.47 -14.68 6.13
C SER A 48 2.05 -15.14 6.52
N ASP A 49 1.08 -14.23 6.71
CA ASP A 49 -0.26 -14.59 7.25
C ASP A 49 -1.44 -13.95 6.50
N VAL A 50 -1.24 -13.56 5.22
CA VAL A 50 -2.31 -12.92 4.45
C VAL A 50 -3.12 -13.94 3.66
N LYS A 51 -4.45 -13.87 3.79
CA LYS A 51 -5.36 -14.66 2.93
C LYS A 51 -5.25 -14.15 1.49
N LEU A 52 -4.71 -15.01 0.62
CA LEU A 52 -4.63 -14.76 -0.81
C LEU A 52 -5.91 -15.22 -1.51
N LEU A 53 -6.43 -14.37 -2.39
CA LEU A 53 -7.62 -14.61 -3.17
C LEU A 53 -7.29 -14.57 -4.65
N ARG A 54 -7.96 -15.42 -5.42
CA ARG A 54 -8.03 -15.37 -6.88
C ARG A 54 -9.44 -14.99 -7.28
N PHE A 55 -9.55 -13.88 -8.01
CA PHE A 55 -10.78 -13.44 -8.63
C PHE A 55 -10.73 -13.77 -10.11
N THR A 56 -11.79 -14.34 -10.66
CA THR A 56 -11.99 -14.41 -12.10
C THR A 56 -13.20 -13.58 -12.48
N LEU A 57 -13.01 -12.59 -13.35
CA LEU A 57 -14.08 -11.70 -13.83
C LEU A 57 -13.91 -11.41 -15.33
N ARG A 58 -14.94 -10.83 -15.95
CA ARG A 58 -14.88 -10.43 -17.37
C ARG A 58 -13.82 -9.34 -17.58
N LYS A 59 -13.14 -9.37 -18.73
CA LYS A 59 -12.18 -8.32 -19.11
C LYS A 59 -12.87 -6.97 -19.19
N ARG A 60 -12.11 -5.94 -18.82
CA ARG A 60 -12.52 -4.54 -18.78
C ARG A 60 -11.28 -3.64 -18.84
N ASP A 61 -11.35 -2.57 -19.60
CA ASP A 61 -10.18 -1.75 -19.92
C ASP A 61 -9.76 -0.83 -18.75
N ASP A 62 -10.66 -0.58 -17.81
CA ASP A 62 -10.43 0.31 -16.67
C ASP A 62 -9.84 -0.40 -15.44
N LEU A 63 -9.51 -1.70 -15.53
CA LEU A 63 -8.96 -2.46 -14.40
C LEU A 63 -7.43 -2.52 -14.45
N THR A 64 -6.79 -1.89 -13.46
CA THR A 64 -5.34 -1.86 -13.29
C THR A 64 -4.96 -2.14 -11.84
N LEU A 65 -3.66 -2.36 -11.58
CA LEU A 65 -3.14 -2.57 -10.21
C LEU A 65 -3.10 -1.29 -9.36
N HIS A 66 -3.44 -0.12 -9.92
CA HIS A 66 -3.72 1.09 -9.14
C HIS A 66 -5.04 0.98 -8.34
N LYS A 67 -5.91 0.06 -8.74
CA LYS A 67 -7.21 -0.17 -8.12
C LYS A 67 -7.12 -1.18 -6.99
N ALA A 68 -8.19 -1.23 -6.21
CA ALA A 68 -8.41 -2.26 -5.21
C ALA A 68 -9.79 -2.89 -5.40
N PHE A 69 -10.01 -4.06 -4.79
CA PHE A 69 -11.34 -4.65 -4.72
C PHE A 69 -11.90 -4.54 -3.30
N LEU A 70 -13.22 -4.43 -3.22
CA LEU A 70 -14.01 -4.62 -2.02
C LEU A 70 -14.89 -5.85 -2.21
N TRP A 71 -14.64 -6.89 -1.45
CA TRP A 71 -15.38 -8.14 -1.51
C TRP A 71 -15.91 -8.50 -0.12
N ARG A 72 -17.24 -8.63 0.00
CA ARG A 72 -17.93 -8.88 1.28
C ARG A 72 -17.56 -7.88 2.38
N GLY A 73 -17.40 -6.61 1.99
CA GLY A 73 -17.00 -5.53 2.90
C GLY A 73 -15.52 -5.51 3.28
N MET A 74 -14.72 -6.47 2.78
CA MET A 74 -13.30 -6.57 3.06
C MET A 74 -12.47 -6.03 1.90
N HIS A 75 -11.47 -5.23 2.21
CA HIS A 75 -10.56 -4.65 1.26
C HIS A 75 -9.54 -5.68 0.74
N CYS A 76 -9.34 -5.68 -0.57
CA CYS A 76 -8.48 -6.59 -1.30
C CYS A 76 -7.43 -5.80 -2.09
N HIS A 77 -6.17 -5.89 -1.66
CA HIS A 77 -5.03 -5.29 -2.34
C HIS A 77 -4.63 -6.13 -3.56
N LEU A 78 -4.79 -5.61 -4.77
CA LEU A 78 -4.49 -6.37 -6.00
C LEU A 78 -2.99 -6.58 -6.16
N LEU A 79 -2.53 -7.80 -6.38
CA LEU A 79 -1.11 -8.14 -6.51
C LEU A 79 -0.71 -8.34 -7.96
N ASP A 80 -1.58 -8.94 -8.76
CA ASP A 80 -1.29 -9.29 -10.16
C ASP A 80 -2.60 -9.43 -10.95
N ILE A 81 -2.55 -9.12 -12.24
CA ILE A 81 -3.66 -9.29 -13.18
C ILE A 81 -3.13 -10.08 -14.37
N GLN A 82 -3.75 -11.23 -14.63
CA GLN A 82 -3.39 -12.12 -15.73
C GLN A 82 -4.56 -12.30 -16.66
N GLU A 83 -4.31 -12.37 -17.96
CA GLU A 83 -5.35 -12.74 -18.91
C GLU A 83 -5.70 -14.22 -18.81
N GLU A 84 -7.00 -14.53 -18.83
CA GLU A 84 -7.50 -15.90 -18.92
C GLU A 84 -8.33 -16.05 -20.21
N GLY A 85 -7.65 -16.49 -21.27
CA GLY A 85 -8.21 -16.50 -22.61
C GLY A 85 -8.55 -15.07 -23.09
N TRP A 86 -9.54 -14.96 -23.97
CA TRP A 86 -9.86 -13.67 -24.60
C TRP A 86 -10.79 -12.78 -23.78
N SER A 87 -11.58 -13.33 -22.87
CA SER A 87 -12.72 -12.61 -22.27
C SER A 87 -12.66 -12.47 -20.75
N TYR A 88 -11.66 -13.05 -20.07
CA TYR A 88 -11.56 -13.01 -18.62
C TYR A 88 -10.20 -12.53 -18.12
N TYR A 89 -10.20 -11.97 -16.91
CA TYR A 89 -9.01 -11.75 -16.11
C TYR A 89 -8.99 -12.67 -14.89
N LYS A 90 -7.82 -13.19 -14.56
CA LYS A 90 -7.45 -13.72 -13.25
C LYS A 90 -6.73 -12.64 -12.46
N VAL A 91 -7.35 -12.16 -11.41
CA VAL A 91 -6.78 -11.15 -10.52
C VAL A 91 -6.39 -11.81 -9.21
N TYR A 92 -5.13 -11.67 -8.83
CA TYR A 92 -4.65 -12.12 -7.53
C TYR A 92 -4.70 -10.94 -6.57
N ALA A 93 -5.20 -11.15 -5.35
CA ALA A 93 -5.23 -10.11 -4.35
C ALA A 93 -4.94 -10.65 -2.95
N ALA A 94 -4.40 -9.79 -2.11
CA ALA A 94 -4.25 -10.00 -0.68
C ALA A 94 -5.47 -9.38 0.03
N LEU A 95 -6.19 -10.19 0.81
CA LEU A 95 -7.27 -9.69 1.68
C LEU A 95 -6.63 -8.95 2.86
N ARG A 96 -6.59 -7.62 2.80
CA ARG A 96 -5.93 -6.76 3.79
C ARG A 96 -6.52 -5.36 3.74
N GLU A 97 -6.86 -4.85 4.93
CA GLU A 97 -7.30 -3.48 5.12
C GLU A 97 -6.12 -2.50 5.03
N PRO A 98 -6.27 -1.37 4.32
CA PRO A 98 -5.29 -0.30 4.34
C PRO A 98 -5.32 0.41 5.70
N LEU A 99 -4.13 0.76 6.19
CA LEU A 99 -3.95 1.60 7.36
C LEU A 99 -3.94 3.08 6.95
N SER A 100 -4.49 3.93 7.80
CA SER A 100 -4.38 5.38 7.63
C SER A 100 -2.97 5.83 8.00
N CYS A 101 -2.24 6.32 7.01
CA CYS A 101 -0.88 6.81 7.15
C CYS A 101 -0.86 8.33 7.00
N SER A 102 0.11 9.01 7.61
CA SER A 102 0.34 10.43 7.33
C SER A 102 1.81 10.79 7.34
N VAL A 103 2.16 11.79 6.55
CA VAL A 103 3.52 12.37 6.48
C VAL A 103 3.40 13.90 6.47
N GLU A 104 4.32 14.58 7.13
CA GLU A 104 4.48 16.03 6.99
C GLU A 104 5.42 16.33 5.84
N GLN A 105 4.87 16.83 4.73
CA GLN A 105 5.69 17.28 3.60
C GLN A 105 6.04 18.74 3.80
N ARG A 106 7.34 19.04 3.86
CA ARG A 106 7.83 20.41 3.79
C ARG A 106 8.20 20.72 2.35
N GLY A 107 7.69 21.85 1.84
CA GLY A 107 8.15 22.36 0.55
C GLY A 107 9.62 22.76 0.60
N GLU A 108 10.21 23.00 -0.58
CA GLU A 108 11.57 23.52 -0.66
C GLU A 108 11.67 24.84 0.11
N PRO A 109 12.75 25.04 0.89
CA PRO A 109 12.94 26.27 1.64
C PRO A 109 13.04 27.45 0.67
N LYS A 110 12.26 28.49 0.92
CA LYS A 110 12.35 29.74 0.16
C LYS A 110 13.36 30.65 0.84
N LEU A 111 14.24 31.28 0.06
CA LEU A 111 15.15 32.28 0.59
C LEU A 111 14.37 33.56 0.90
N ASN A 112 14.57 34.12 2.10
CA ASN A 112 14.06 35.44 2.43
C ASN A 112 14.96 36.56 1.86
N MET A 113 14.60 37.82 2.12
CA MET A 113 15.36 39.00 1.67
C MET A 113 16.82 39.04 2.14
N LEU A 114 17.21 38.21 3.12
CA LEU A 114 18.58 38.08 3.63
C LEU A 114 19.27 36.79 3.15
N ASN A 115 18.74 36.13 2.10
CA ASN A 115 19.21 34.82 1.62
C ASN A 115 19.25 33.73 2.71
N ARG A 116 18.37 33.82 3.71
CA ARG A 116 18.22 32.76 4.72
C ARG A 116 17.07 31.84 4.31
N PRO A 117 17.24 30.51 4.40
CA PRO A 117 16.17 29.57 4.12
C PRO A 117 15.04 29.73 5.14
N VAL A 118 13.82 29.92 4.64
CA VAL A 118 12.58 29.93 5.39
C VAL A 118 11.78 28.72 4.97
N TYR A 119 11.47 27.87 5.95
CA TYR A 119 10.67 26.67 5.77
C TYR A 119 9.21 27.02 6.02
N ASP A 120 8.33 26.53 5.16
CA ASP A 120 6.89 26.57 5.42
C ASP A 120 6.53 25.61 6.57
N ASN A 121 5.38 25.79 7.18
CA ASN A 121 4.90 25.02 8.33
C ASN A 121 4.62 23.54 8.03
N GLY A 122 4.93 23.07 6.81
CA GLY A 122 4.66 21.72 6.35
C GLY A 122 3.17 21.49 6.12
N THR A 123 2.85 20.68 5.11
CA THR A 123 1.48 20.20 4.90
C THR A 123 1.41 18.75 5.31
N LYS A 124 0.50 18.42 6.24
CA LYS A 124 0.21 17.03 6.60
C LYS A 124 -0.61 16.40 5.48
N ILE A 125 -0.06 15.35 4.87
CA ILE A 125 -0.74 14.53 3.86
C ILE A 125 -1.15 13.21 4.49
N THR A 126 -2.40 12.81 4.31
CA THR A 126 -2.93 11.52 4.78
C THR A 126 -3.22 10.59 3.60
N PHE A 127 -2.90 9.30 3.73
CA PHE A 127 -3.08 8.34 2.64
C PHE A 127 -3.26 6.90 3.15
N PRO A 128 -3.89 6.01 2.37
CA PRO A 128 -3.95 4.59 2.70
C PRO A 128 -2.62 3.89 2.39
N GLY A 129 -2.16 3.02 3.30
CA GLY A 129 -0.96 2.21 3.10
C GLY A 129 -1.12 0.80 3.66
N TYR A 130 -0.30 -0.15 3.19
CA TYR A 130 -0.27 -1.53 3.70
C TYR A 130 1.07 -1.77 4.36
N LEU A 131 1.05 -1.96 5.68
CA LEU A 131 2.25 -2.25 6.46
C LEU A 131 2.49 -3.77 6.48
N MET A 132 3.74 -4.16 6.26
CA MET A 132 4.20 -5.53 6.30
C MET A 132 5.47 -5.61 7.15
N GLU A 133 5.57 -6.60 8.01
CA GLU A 133 6.80 -6.88 8.74
C GLU A 133 7.82 -7.50 7.78
N GLU A 134 9.03 -6.95 7.73
CA GLU A 134 10.07 -7.46 6.82
C GLU A 134 11.08 -8.36 7.54
N SER A 135 11.44 -8.07 8.80
CA SER A 135 12.16 -8.95 9.74
C SER A 135 12.69 -8.08 10.90
N LEU A 136 12.90 -8.69 12.06
CA LEU A 136 13.52 -8.06 13.23
C LEU A 136 15.03 -8.29 13.19
N GLU A 137 15.82 -7.22 13.11
CA GLU A 137 17.27 -7.26 13.37
C GLU A 137 17.51 -6.65 14.76
N ILE A 138 17.68 -7.50 15.77
CA ILE A 138 18.01 -7.04 17.13
C ILE A 138 19.51 -6.73 17.17
N THR A 139 19.86 -5.44 17.18
CA THR A 139 21.24 -5.00 17.38
C THR A 139 21.45 -4.58 18.83
N GLN A 140 22.16 -5.39 19.63
CA GLN A 140 22.59 -5.00 20.98
C GLN A 140 23.89 -4.21 20.91
N ALA A 141 23.89 -2.95 21.34
CA ALA A 141 25.09 -2.15 21.55
C ALA A 141 25.14 -1.65 23.01
N ILE A 142 26.06 -2.18 23.81
CA ILE A 142 26.31 -1.71 25.18
C ILE A 142 26.92 -0.28 25.10
N PRO A 143 26.47 0.73 25.89
CA PRO A 143 25.73 0.65 27.15
C PRO A 143 24.22 0.97 27.07
N MET A 144 23.63 1.09 25.87
CA MET A 144 22.20 1.40 25.68
C MET A 144 21.56 0.37 24.75
N SER A 145 20.77 -0.54 25.31
CA SER A 145 19.99 -1.49 24.53
C SER A 145 18.84 -0.75 23.84
N TYR A 146 18.74 -0.88 22.51
CA TYR A 146 17.61 -0.38 21.75
C TYR A 146 17.09 -1.49 20.84
N ARG A 147 15.79 -1.49 20.57
CA ARG A 147 15.17 -2.38 19.59
C ARG A 147 14.95 -1.62 18.30
N GLU A 148 15.43 -2.16 17.20
CA GLU A 148 15.10 -1.69 15.85
C GLU A 148 14.17 -2.69 15.17
N SER A 149 13.05 -2.18 14.68
CA SER A 149 12.08 -2.96 13.93
C SER A 149 11.93 -2.36 12.53
N LYS A 150 12.12 -3.17 11.49
CA LYS A 150 12.02 -2.78 10.09
C LYS A 150 10.74 -3.33 9.46
N TYR A 151 10.07 -2.48 8.70
CA TYR A 151 8.82 -2.78 8.03
C TYR A 151 8.87 -2.33 6.57
N ARG A 152 8.06 -2.98 5.74
CA ARG A 152 7.78 -2.56 4.37
C ARG A 152 6.39 -1.94 4.30
N LEU A 153 6.34 -0.68 3.87
CA LEU A 153 5.11 0.06 3.63
C LEU A 153 4.83 0.12 2.13
N ILE A 154 3.72 -0.47 1.70
CA ILE A 154 3.23 -0.34 0.32
C ILE A 154 2.23 0.80 0.27
N THR A 155 2.38 1.71 -0.69
CA THR A 155 1.50 2.87 -0.89
C THR A 155 1.05 2.99 -2.35
N PRO A 156 -0.02 3.75 -2.62
CA PRO A 156 -0.36 4.13 -3.99
C PRO A 156 0.78 4.90 -4.67
N LYS A 157 0.86 4.79 -6.01
CA LYS A 157 1.97 5.36 -6.79
C LYS A 157 2.17 6.87 -6.62
N SER A 158 1.09 7.60 -6.38
CA SER A 158 1.10 9.07 -6.18
C SER A 158 1.74 9.50 -4.87
N ILE A 159 1.87 8.59 -3.89
CA ILE A 159 2.52 8.89 -2.62
C ILE A 159 4.02 8.77 -2.81
N ILE A 160 4.71 9.89 -2.65
CA ILE A 160 6.17 9.99 -2.76
C ILE A 160 6.72 10.34 -1.38
N LEU A 161 7.58 9.46 -0.85
CA LEU A 161 8.30 9.65 0.40
C LEU A 161 9.80 9.76 0.10
N GLN A 162 10.50 10.63 0.83
CA GLN A 162 11.93 10.89 0.72
C GLN A 162 12.70 10.36 1.94
N PRO A 163 13.93 9.84 1.77
CA PRO A 163 14.69 9.28 2.88
C PRO A 163 14.79 10.27 4.05
N GLY A 164 14.43 9.82 5.25
CA GLY A 164 14.35 10.66 6.44
C GLY A 164 12.95 11.19 6.76
N ASP A 165 11.98 11.09 5.85
CA ASP A 165 10.59 11.45 6.13
C ASP A 165 10.05 10.69 7.35
N LEU A 166 9.25 11.37 8.17
CA LEU A 166 8.56 10.79 9.32
C LEU A 166 7.14 10.43 8.90
N VAL A 167 6.86 9.13 8.87
CA VAL A 167 5.58 8.57 8.47
C VAL A 167 4.88 8.00 9.68
N THR A 168 3.72 8.53 10.03
CA THR A 168 2.89 8.00 11.11
C THR A 168 1.91 6.98 10.55
N VAL A 169 1.86 5.79 11.14
CA VAL A 169 0.92 4.71 10.82
C VAL A 169 0.34 4.19 12.15
N ASN A 170 -0.98 4.29 12.33
CA ASN A 170 -1.66 3.94 13.60
C ASN A 170 -0.95 4.52 14.84
N ASP A 171 -0.71 5.84 14.84
CA ASP A 171 -0.06 6.59 15.93
C ASP A 171 1.42 6.26 16.20
N ILE A 172 2.01 5.30 15.49
CA ILE A 172 3.45 5.00 15.56
C ILE A 172 4.14 5.76 14.43
N THR A 173 5.19 6.52 14.77
CA THR A 173 5.98 7.26 13.79
C THR A 173 7.23 6.48 13.41
N TYR A 174 7.33 6.19 12.12
CA TYR A 174 8.43 5.49 11.51
C TYR A 174 9.27 6.47 10.69
N ARG A 175 10.57 6.22 10.64
CA ARG A 175 11.48 6.92 9.73
C ARG A 175 11.54 6.16 8.41
N MET A 176 11.33 6.85 7.29
CA MET A 176 11.54 6.27 5.96
C MET A 176 13.04 6.16 5.66
N ILE A 177 13.49 4.97 5.26
CA ILE A 177 14.90 4.63 5.06
C ILE A 177 15.24 4.48 3.58
N LEU A 178 14.54 3.59 2.88
CA LEU A 178 14.85 3.25 1.49
C LEU A 178 13.59 3.18 0.63
N PRO A 179 13.51 3.97 -0.46
CA PRO A 179 12.40 3.90 -1.40
C PRO A 179 12.64 2.86 -2.50
N HIS A 180 11.64 2.03 -2.77
CA HIS A 180 11.56 1.08 -3.88
C HIS A 180 10.42 1.47 -4.81
N THR A 181 10.72 2.31 -5.81
CA THR A 181 9.71 2.99 -6.65
C THR A 181 9.71 2.54 -8.11
N LEU A 182 10.43 1.47 -8.46
CA LEU A 182 10.50 0.96 -9.84
C LEU A 182 9.21 0.30 -10.32
N HIS A 183 8.37 -0.21 -9.40
CA HIS A 183 7.10 -0.82 -9.77
C HIS A 183 6.16 0.23 -10.36
N GLU A 184 5.53 -0.07 -11.50
CA GLU A 184 4.69 0.89 -12.24
C GLU A 184 3.50 1.38 -11.39
N TYR A 185 2.84 0.47 -10.67
CA TYR A 185 1.54 0.75 -10.08
C TYR A 185 1.55 1.27 -8.64
N LYS A 186 2.67 1.09 -7.92
CA LYS A 186 2.76 1.29 -6.47
C LYS A 186 4.19 1.62 -6.07
N ASN A 187 4.35 2.21 -4.90
CA ASN A 187 5.65 2.38 -4.27
C ASN A 187 5.74 1.52 -3.02
N GLU A 188 6.92 0.98 -2.77
CA GLU A 188 7.25 0.27 -1.53
C GLU A 188 8.35 1.03 -0.80
N TYR A 189 8.27 1.10 0.52
CA TYR A 189 9.23 1.83 1.34
C TYR A 189 9.67 0.97 2.50
N GLU A 190 10.97 0.94 2.75
CA GLU A 190 11.50 0.45 4.01
C GLU A 190 11.40 1.55 5.05
N ILE A 191 10.68 1.26 6.14
CA ILE A 191 10.50 2.18 7.26
C ILE A 191 10.95 1.49 8.54
N MET A 192 11.48 2.26 9.48
CA MET A 192 11.95 1.72 10.76
C MET A 192 11.44 2.53 11.93
N VAL A 193 11.30 1.85 13.06
CA VAL A 193 11.10 2.45 14.37
C VAL A 193 12.21 1.97 15.30
N LYS A 194 12.70 2.88 16.15
CA LYS A 194 13.68 2.61 17.18
C LYS A 194 13.04 2.86 18.54
N GLU A 195 13.03 1.84 19.37
CA GLU A 195 12.46 1.88 20.72
C GLU A 195 13.60 1.71 21.74
N GLU A 196 13.62 2.55 22.78
CA GLU A 196 14.52 2.36 23.92
C GLU A 196 13.99 1.20 24.78
N LEU A 197 14.90 0.35 25.26
CA LEU A 197 14.60 -0.82 26.10
C LEU A 197 14.89 -0.54 27.58
#